data_AF-A0A661C199-F1
#
_entry.id   AF-A0A661C199-F1
#
_cell.length_a   1.000
_cell.length_b   1.000
_cell.length_c   1.000
_cell.angle_alpha   90.00
_cell.angle_beta   90.00
_cell.angle_gamma   90.00
#
_symmetry.space_group_name_H-M   'P 1'
#
loop_
_entity.id
_entity.type
_entity.pdbx_description
1 polymer ?
#
loop_
_entity_poly.entity_id
_entity_poly.type
_entity_poly.pdbx_seq_one_letter_code
_entity_poly.pdbx_strand_id
1 'polypeptide(L)'
;MTKHMRSSFLLPLCIHQTAGFIFSIFAIMLLPASIYADDDSTMAKLAGHSMLLDGVSRDGLMTVVGERGHVLISSDGEHWQQITVPTRATLTGVYFHDKLNGWVV
;
A
#
# COMPACT_ATOMS: atom_id res chain seq x y z
N MET A 1 0.67 -35.74 71.89
CA MET A 1 0.79 -34.26 71.85
C MET A 1 2.12 -33.91 71.19
N THR A 2 2.18 -34.00 69.86
CA THR A 2 3.44 -33.94 69.08
C THR A 2 3.33 -32.92 67.96
N LYS A 3 4.01 -31.79 68.20
CA LYS A 3 4.70 -30.87 67.30
C LYS A 3 4.11 -30.60 65.90
N HIS A 4 3.64 -29.36 65.75
CA HIS A 4 3.43 -28.61 64.51
C HIS A 4 4.53 -28.83 63.47
N MET A 5 4.13 -29.23 62.26
CA MET A 5 4.95 -29.21 61.05
C MET A 5 4.53 -28.00 60.20
N ARG A 6 5.41 -27.01 60.07
CA ARG A 6 5.27 -25.88 59.14
C ARG A 6 5.69 -26.36 57.75
N SER A 7 4.79 -26.30 56.77
CA SER A 7 5.12 -26.51 55.36
C SER A 7 4.92 -25.19 54.61
N SER A 8 6.04 -24.52 54.32
CA SER A 8 6.10 -23.39 53.40
C SER A 8 6.04 -23.94 51.98
N PHE A 9 4.86 -23.87 51.36
CA PHE A 9 4.66 -24.19 49.95
C PHE A 9 5.23 -23.05 49.09
N LEU A 10 6.44 -23.25 48.57
CA LEU A 10 6.96 -22.50 47.42
C LEU A 10 6.38 -23.13 46.15
N LEU A 11 5.33 -22.52 45.59
CA LEU A 11 4.79 -22.89 44.27
C LEU A 11 5.55 -22.12 43.16
N PRO A 12 5.65 -22.71 41.95
CA PRO A 12 6.73 -22.41 41.01
C PRO A 12 6.45 -21.15 40.17
N LEU A 13 7.48 -20.31 40.04
CA LEU A 13 7.57 -19.15 39.15
C LEU A 13 7.59 -19.54 37.64
N CYS A 14 7.06 -20.70 37.27
CA CYS A 14 7.22 -21.29 35.93
C CYS A 14 6.00 -21.10 35.01
N ILE A 15 4.85 -20.70 35.55
CA ILE A 15 3.60 -20.53 34.77
C ILE A 15 3.56 -19.16 34.06
N HIS A 16 4.39 -18.19 34.46
CA HIS A 16 4.36 -16.83 33.90
C HIS A 16 5.11 -16.67 32.57
N GLN A 17 5.98 -17.63 32.21
CA GLN A 17 6.87 -17.48 31.05
C GLN A 17 6.21 -17.93 29.72
N THR A 18 5.21 -18.82 29.78
CA THR A 18 4.51 -19.34 28.58
C THR A 18 3.40 -18.40 28.10
N ALA A 19 2.71 -17.71 29.00
CA ALA A 19 1.65 -16.75 28.66
C ALA A 19 2.18 -15.53 27.89
N GLY A 20 3.38 -15.04 28.24
CA GLY A 20 4.03 -13.93 27.52
C GLY A 20 4.42 -14.30 26.08
N PHE A 21 4.79 -15.56 25.84
CA PHE A 21 5.13 -16.05 24.50
C PHE A 21 3.89 -16.11 23.58
N ILE A 22 2.76 -16.58 24.10
CA ILE A 22 1.49 -16.67 23.35
C ILE A 22 0.93 -15.26 23.05
N PHE A 23 1.01 -14.34 24.02
CA PHE A 23 0.60 -12.94 23.83
C PHE A 23 1.46 -12.21 22.79
N SER A 24 2.77 -12.50 22.76
CA SER A 24 3.72 -11.93 21.80
C SER A 24 3.47 -12.41 20.35
N ILE A 25 3.13 -13.69 20.16
CA ILE A 25 2.77 -14.23 18.84
C ILE A 25 1.44 -13.64 18.34
N PHE A 26 0.46 -13.47 19.24
CA PHE A 26 -0.83 -12.87 18.89
C PHE A 26 -0.70 -11.39 18.48
N ALA A 27 0.21 -10.64 19.12
CA ALA A 27 0.49 -9.25 18.78
C ALA A 27 1.08 -9.06 17.36
N ILE A 28 1.86 -10.03 16.86
CA ILE A 28 2.43 -9.99 15.50
C ILE A 28 1.34 -10.30 14.44
N MET A 29 0.36 -11.14 14.77
CA MET A 29 -0.75 -11.51 13.87
C MET A 29 -1.79 -10.39 13.68
N LEU A 30 -1.76 -9.37 14.55
CA LEU A 30 -2.60 -8.16 14.51
C LEU A 30 -1.98 -7.01 13.70
N LEU A 31 -0.79 -7.20 13.11
CA LEU A 31 -0.25 -6.21 12.16
C LEU A 31 -1.20 -6.11 10.96
N PRO A 32 -1.68 -4.91 10.60
CA PRO A 32 -2.57 -4.78 9.46
C PRO A 32 -1.80 -5.16 8.20
N ALA A 33 -2.33 -6.13 7.44
CA ALA A 33 -1.74 -6.60 6.17
C ALA A 33 -1.56 -5.47 5.14
N SER A 34 -2.19 -4.31 5.37
CA SER A 34 -2.12 -3.11 4.55
C SER A 34 -0.75 -2.43 4.51
N ILE A 35 0.24 -2.86 5.31
CA ILE A 35 1.62 -2.34 5.24
C ILE A 35 2.40 -2.99 4.07
N TYR A 36 1.90 -4.06 3.45
CA TYR A 36 2.64 -4.85 2.45
C TYR A 36 2.04 -4.88 1.04
N ALA A 37 0.92 -4.21 0.78
CA ALA A 37 0.37 -4.16 -0.58
C ALA A 37 1.07 -3.06 -1.39
N ASP A 38 2.08 -3.44 -2.16
CA ASP A 38 2.57 -2.62 -3.28
C ASP A 38 1.46 -2.55 -4.34
N ASP A 39 0.76 -1.42 -4.37
CA ASP A 39 -0.26 -1.13 -5.37
C ASP A 39 0.22 -0.13 -6.43
N ASP A 40 1.52 0.14 -6.48
CA ASP A 40 2.05 1.04 -7.49
C ASP A 40 1.84 0.46 -8.90
N SER A 41 1.56 1.36 -9.84
CA SER A 41 1.45 1.00 -11.25
C SER A 41 2.78 0.42 -11.75
N THR A 42 2.73 -0.69 -12.49
CA THR A 42 3.95 -1.25 -13.10
C THR A 42 4.38 -0.44 -14.31
N MET A 43 5.67 -0.09 -14.38
CA MET A 43 6.28 0.50 -15.58
C MET A 43 6.29 -0.52 -16.72
N ALA A 44 5.47 -0.29 -17.75
CA ALA A 44 5.27 -1.22 -18.84
C ALA A 44 5.84 -0.65 -20.14
N LYS A 45 6.65 -1.47 -20.84
CA LYS A 45 7.26 -1.09 -22.13
C LYS A 45 6.21 -0.70 -23.19
N LEU A 46 5.01 -1.25 -23.10
CA LEU A 46 3.91 -1.04 -24.05
C LEU A 46 2.76 -0.22 -23.46
N ALA A 47 2.98 0.58 -22.41
CA ALA A 47 1.93 1.40 -21.80
C ALA A 47 1.22 2.32 -22.82
N GLY A 48 1.95 2.90 -23.76
CA GLY A 48 1.38 3.73 -24.84
C GLY A 48 0.54 2.97 -25.87
N HIS A 49 0.57 1.63 -25.84
CA HIS A 49 -0.26 0.75 -26.67
C HIS A 49 -1.36 0.06 -25.85
N SER A 50 -1.58 0.47 -24.60
CA SER A 50 -2.68 -0.01 -23.77
C SER A 50 -3.98 0.73 -24.06
N MET A 51 -5.08 0.33 -23.42
CA MET A 51 -6.33 1.09 -23.47
C MET A 51 -6.23 2.35 -22.61
N LEU A 52 -6.27 3.50 -23.26
CA LEU A 52 -6.32 4.83 -22.66
C LEU A 52 -7.76 5.35 -22.74
N LEU A 53 -8.26 5.89 -21.64
CA LEU A 53 -9.67 6.19 -21.42
C LEU A 53 -9.98 7.68 -21.42
N ASP A 54 -9.04 8.51 -20.96
CA ASP A 54 -9.19 9.97 -20.97
C ASP A 54 -7.85 10.67 -21.14
N GLY A 55 -7.89 11.94 -21.54
CA GLY A 55 -6.70 12.75 -21.74
C GLY A 55 -6.98 14.25 -21.69
N VAL A 56 -5.99 14.99 -21.19
CA VAL A 56 -6.04 16.45 -21.06
C VAL A 56 -4.73 17.05 -21.53
N SER A 57 -4.83 18.15 -22.28
CA SER A 57 -3.68 19.01 -22.60
C SER A 57 -3.82 20.32 -21.84
N ARG A 58 -2.80 20.65 -21.05
CA ARG A 58 -2.76 21.87 -20.26
C ARG A 58 -1.34 22.39 -20.20
N ASP A 59 -1.16 23.68 -20.48
CA ASP A 59 0.13 24.37 -20.33
C ASP A 59 1.31 23.70 -21.07
N GLY A 60 1.03 23.08 -22.23
CA GLY A 60 2.04 22.39 -23.03
C GLY A 60 2.39 20.98 -22.53
N LEU A 61 1.69 20.46 -21.52
CA LEU A 61 1.78 19.09 -21.07
C LEU A 61 0.48 18.34 -21.40
N MET A 62 0.60 17.26 -22.14
CA MET A 62 -0.46 16.30 -22.40
C MET A 62 -0.35 15.19 -21.37
N THR A 63 -1.48 14.80 -20.77
CA THR A 63 -1.58 13.67 -19.85
C THR A 63 -2.70 12.78 -20.32
N VAL A 64 -2.47 11.46 -20.39
CA VAL A 64 -3.48 10.45 -20.72
C VAL A 64 -3.49 9.38 -19.65
N VAL A 65 -4.67 8.84 -19.35
CA VAL A 65 -4.88 7.85 -18.30
C VAL A 65 -5.63 6.63 -18.82
N GLY A 66 -5.45 5.46 -18.19
CA GLY A 66 -6.08 4.24 -18.65
C GLY A 66 -6.00 3.08 -17.67
N GLU A 67 -6.09 1.86 -18.20
CA GLU A 67 -6.09 0.64 -17.40
C GLU A 67 -4.80 0.44 -16.60
N ARG A 68 -4.85 -0.36 -15.54
CA ARG A 68 -3.66 -0.82 -14.78
C ARG A 68 -2.83 0.33 -14.18
N GLY A 69 -3.47 1.46 -13.85
CA GLY A 69 -2.80 2.65 -13.37
C GLY A 69 -1.92 3.33 -14.43
N HIS A 70 -2.21 3.13 -15.73
CA HIS A 70 -1.45 3.81 -16.77
C HIS A 70 -1.72 5.31 -16.74
N VAL A 71 -0.66 6.07 -16.48
CA VAL A 71 -0.61 7.51 -16.69
C VAL A 71 0.59 7.80 -17.57
N LEU A 72 0.37 8.43 -18.72
CA LEU A 72 1.43 8.85 -19.61
C LEU A 72 1.39 10.36 -19.81
N ILE A 73 2.57 10.96 -19.89
CA ILE A 73 2.74 12.39 -20.15
C ILE A 73 3.56 12.61 -21.42
N SER A 74 3.31 13.72 -22.10
CA SER A 74 4.05 14.15 -23.29
C SER A 74 4.01 15.67 -23.45
N SER A 75 5.09 16.27 -23.96
CA SER A 75 5.12 17.70 -24.34
C SER A 75 4.88 17.93 -25.83
N ASP A 76 4.98 16.90 -26.66
CA ASP A 76 4.92 16.98 -28.12
C ASP A 76 3.85 16.09 -28.76
N GLY A 77 3.24 15.19 -27.99
CA GLY A 77 2.25 14.22 -28.48
C GLY A 77 2.85 13.04 -29.26
N GLU A 78 4.17 13.02 -29.48
CA GLU A 78 4.88 11.96 -30.20
C GLU A 78 5.64 11.06 -29.24
N HIS A 79 6.31 11.65 -28.25
CA HIS A 79 7.09 10.96 -27.24
C HIS A 79 6.32 10.94 -25.92
N TRP A 80 5.97 9.73 -25.48
CA TRP A 80 5.18 9.51 -24.28
C TRP A 80 6.00 8.81 -23.22
N GLN A 81 5.92 9.32 -21.99
CA GLN A 81 6.57 8.74 -20.83
C GLN A 81 5.51 8.28 -19.82
N GLN A 82 5.53 7.01 -19.44
CA GLN A 82 4.72 6.53 -18.31
C GLN A 82 5.29 7.08 -17.00
N ILE A 83 4.41 7.48 -16.08
CA ILE A 83 4.75 7.81 -14.70
C ILE A 83 4.15 6.77 -13.75
N THR A 84 4.83 6.51 -12.63
CA THR A 84 4.32 5.62 -11.60
C THR A 84 3.30 6.34 -10.73
N VAL A 85 2.17 5.68 -10.45
CA VAL A 85 1.12 6.15 -9.53
C VAL A 85 0.82 5.08 -8.48
N PRO A 86 0.32 5.45 -7.27
CA PRO A 86 0.11 4.50 -6.17
C PRO A 86 -1.20 3.72 -6.29
N THR A 87 -1.54 3.29 -7.51
CA THR A 87 -2.65 2.38 -7.77
C THR A 87 -2.47 1.64 -9.09
N ARG A 88 -3.01 0.42 -9.16
CA ARG A 88 -3.20 -0.33 -10.41
C ARG A 88 -4.65 -0.33 -10.89
N ALA A 89 -5.54 0.43 -10.25
CA ALA A 89 -6.91 0.58 -10.69
C ALA A 89 -6.97 1.15 -12.11
N THR A 90 -8.06 0.86 -12.83
CA THR A 90 -8.33 1.51 -14.11
C THR A 90 -8.66 2.98 -13.84
N LEU A 91 -7.86 3.87 -14.42
CA LEU A 91 -8.05 5.31 -14.36
C LEU A 91 -8.90 5.72 -15.55
N THR A 92 -10.04 6.33 -15.26
CA THR A 92 -11.13 6.62 -16.20
C THR A 92 -11.26 8.10 -16.52
N GLY A 93 -10.65 8.99 -15.73
CA GLY A 93 -10.72 10.42 -15.96
C GLY A 93 -9.52 11.18 -15.42
N VAL A 94 -9.14 12.26 -16.10
CA VAL A 94 -8.08 13.18 -15.66
C VAL A 94 -8.51 14.63 -15.84
N TYR A 95 -8.27 15.45 -14.81
CA TYR A 95 -8.61 16.86 -14.85
C TYR A 95 -7.55 17.70 -14.13
N PHE A 96 -7.25 18.88 -14.70
CA PHE A 96 -6.44 19.90 -14.06
C PHE A 96 -7.25 21.18 -13.86
N HIS A 97 -7.30 21.68 -12.63
CA HIS A 97 -7.81 23.02 -12.34
C HIS A 97 -6.80 24.06 -12.84
N ASP A 98 -5.53 23.89 -12.45
CA ASP A 98 -4.39 24.74 -12.82
C ASP A 98 -3.12 23.88 -13.03
N LYS A 99 -1.95 24.53 -13.17
CA LYS A 99 -0.67 23.87 -13.40
C LYS A 99 -0.23 22.89 -12.30
N LEU A 100 -0.69 23.10 -11.07
CA LEU A 100 -0.23 22.37 -9.88
C LEU A 100 -1.34 21.55 -9.23
N ASN A 101 -2.60 21.82 -9.56
CA ASN A 101 -3.76 21.20 -8.95
C ASN A 101 -4.60 20.45 -9.99
N GLY A 102 -4.79 19.15 -9.76
CA GLY A 102 -5.60 18.27 -10.58
C GLY A 102 -5.95 16.97 -9.85
N TRP A 103 -6.74 16.12 -10.49
CA TRP A 103 -7.11 14.81 -9.99
C TRP A 103 -7.28 13.80 -11.12
N VAL A 104 -7.09 12.54 -10.76
CA VAL A 104 -7.33 11.38 -11.62
C VAL A 104 -8.31 10.47 -10.87
N VAL A 105 -9.29 9.91 -11.59
CA VAL A 105 -10.35 9.06 -11.04
C VAL A 105 -10.40 7.71 -11.71
#